data_AF-A0A7L4MWA8-F1
#
_entry.id   AF-A0A7L4MWA8-F1
#
_cell.length_a   1.000
_cell.length_b   1.000
_cell.length_c   1.000
_cell.angle_alpha   90.00
_cell.angle_beta   90.00
_cell.angle_gamma   90.00
#
_symmetry.space_group_name_H-M   'P 1'
#
loop_
_entity.id
_entity.type
_entity.pdbx_description
1 polymer ?
#
loop_
_entity_poly.entity_id
_entity_poly.type
_entity_poly.pdbx_seq_one_letter_code
_entity_poly.pdbx_strand_id
1 'polypeptide(L)'
;DLAKPPVNEPREPEQFLMQAPQGNPLLLSHTLQELLSKDSVQVELIPEKKGLFLKHVEYEVSSKRFKCSVYRRYNDFVVFHEMLLQKFPYRMVPALPPKRMLGADREFIESRRRALKRFINLVARHPPFSEDVLLKLFLSFSGSDVQNKLRELVQGVGDEFMTCRLATQAKDFLPADIQAQFAASRELIRNIYNSFYKLRDRAERIASRAIDNASDLLIFGKELSALGSDTTPLPSWAALNNSTWGTLKQALKGLSVEFALLADKAVQQ
;
A
#
# COMPACT_ATOMS: atom_id res chain seq x y z
N ASP A 1 -42.64 -7.19 -37.19
CA ASP A 1 -41.19 -7.46 -37.25
C ASP A 1 -40.46 -6.76 -36.12
N LEU A 2 -40.14 -7.52 -35.07
CA LEU A 2 -39.30 -7.07 -33.96
C LEU A 2 -37.83 -7.18 -34.38
N ALA A 3 -37.15 -6.03 -34.45
CA ALA A 3 -35.75 -5.94 -34.77
C ALA A 3 -34.91 -6.68 -33.71
N LYS A 4 -34.07 -7.62 -34.17
CA LYS A 4 -33.11 -8.35 -33.33
C LYS A 4 -32.08 -7.37 -32.76
N PRO A 5 -31.62 -7.55 -31.51
CA PRO A 5 -30.54 -6.75 -30.94
C PRO A 5 -29.23 -7.01 -31.70
N PRO A 6 -28.30 -6.03 -31.74
CA PRO A 6 -27.04 -6.19 -32.44
C PRO A 6 -26.24 -7.32 -31.81
N VAL A 7 -25.79 -8.23 -32.67
CA VAL A 7 -24.85 -9.30 -32.35
C VAL A 7 -23.56 -8.62 -31.88
N ASN A 8 -23.16 -8.87 -30.63
CA ASN A 8 -21.83 -8.49 -30.15
C ASN A 8 -20.78 -9.06 -31.11
N GLU A 9 -19.95 -8.18 -31.68
CA GLU A 9 -18.79 -8.58 -32.46
C GLU A 9 -17.96 -9.60 -31.66
N PRO A 10 -17.48 -10.68 -32.28
CA PRO A 10 -16.63 -11.65 -31.60
C PRO A 10 -15.35 -10.94 -31.12
N ARG A 11 -15.16 -10.90 -29.80
CA ARG A 11 -13.92 -10.37 -29.20
C ARG A 11 -12.74 -11.16 -29.77
N GLU A 12 -11.76 -10.45 -30.33
CA GLU A 12 -10.58 -11.08 -30.92
C GLU A 12 -9.87 -11.99 -29.89
N PRO A 13 -9.63 -13.27 -30.20
CA PRO A 13 -9.04 -14.23 -29.26
C PRO A 13 -7.66 -13.79 -28.73
N GLU A 14 -6.91 -13.04 -29.53
CA GLU A 14 -5.52 -12.67 -29.24
C GLU A 14 -5.37 -11.73 -28.05
N GLN A 15 -6.39 -10.92 -27.73
CA GLN A 15 -6.33 -9.95 -26.63
C GLN A 15 -6.29 -10.60 -25.25
N PHE A 16 -6.69 -11.88 -25.16
CA PHE A 16 -6.72 -12.65 -23.92
C PHE A 16 -5.56 -13.63 -23.78
N LEU A 17 -4.79 -13.85 -24.86
CA LEU A 17 -3.63 -14.74 -24.83
C LEU A 17 -2.47 -14.08 -24.11
N MET A 18 -1.83 -14.84 -23.22
CA MET A 18 -0.60 -14.38 -22.60
C MET A 18 0.53 -14.32 -23.63
N GLN A 19 1.24 -13.19 -23.66
CA GLN A 19 2.47 -13.08 -24.41
C GLN A 19 3.53 -14.01 -23.82
N ALA A 20 4.17 -14.80 -24.67
CA ALA A 20 5.26 -15.66 -24.24
C ALA A 20 6.51 -14.80 -23.92
N PRO A 21 7.22 -15.08 -22.82
CA PRO A 21 8.47 -14.41 -22.52
C PRO A 21 9.50 -14.68 -23.62
N GLN A 22 10.32 -13.67 -23.95
CA GLN A 22 11.44 -13.84 -24.88
C GLN A 22 12.59 -14.57 -24.16
N GLY A 23 13.04 -15.70 -24.70
CA GLY A 23 14.14 -16.50 -24.14
C GLY A 23 13.67 -17.74 -23.38
N ASN A 24 14.48 -18.22 -22.43
CA ASN A 24 14.14 -19.41 -21.63
C ASN A 24 12.92 -19.10 -20.74
N PRO A 25 11.78 -19.80 -20.91
CA PRO A 25 10.55 -19.50 -20.16
C PRO A 25 10.66 -19.75 -18.66
N LEU A 26 11.70 -20.47 -18.21
CA LEU A 26 11.99 -20.66 -16.78
C LEU A 26 12.79 -19.51 -16.16
N LEU A 27 13.40 -18.65 -16.97
CA LEU A 27 14.23 -17.55 -16.48
C LEU A 27 13.50 -16.22 -16.68
N LEU A 28 13.15 -15.58 -15.57
CA LEU A 28 12.68 -14.20 -15.58
C LEU A 28 13.89 -13.27 -15.66
N SER A 29 14.24 -12.88 -16.89
CA SER A 29 15.33 -11.93 -17.18
C SER A 29 14.88 -10.48 -16.96
N HIS A 30 14.45 -10.16 -15.73
CA HIS A 30 14.11 -8.79 -15.36
C HIS A 30 14.95 -8.29 -14.20
N THR A 31 15.57 -7.14 -14.38
CA THR A 31 16.22 -6.43 -13.28
C THR A 31 15.19 -5.71 -12.43
N LEU A 32 15.51 -5.45 -11.15
CA LEU A 32 14.64 -4.64 -10.28
C LEU A 32 14.35 -3.27 -10.90
N GLN A 33 15.34 -2.65 -11.55
CA GLN A 33 15.20 -1.35 -12.21
C GLN A 33 14.18 -1.40 -13.35
N GLU A 34 14.21 -2.44 -14.19
CA GLU A 34 13.21 -2.64 -15.24
C GLU A 34 11.81 -2.79 -14.66
N LEU A 35 11.64 -3.63 -13.63
CA LEU A 35 10.34 -3.82 -12.97
C LEU A 35 9.80 -2.50 -12.39
N LEU A 36 10.66 -1.72 -11.72
CA LEU A 36 10.28 -0.42 -11.18
C LEU A 36 9.90 0.60 -12.26
N SER A 37 10.48 0.47 -13.46
CA SER A 37 10.22 1.39 -14.58
C SER A 37 8.89 1.13 -15.30
N LYS A 38 8.29 -0.06 -15.15
CA LYS A 38 7.04 -0.44 -15.83
C LYS A 38 5.89 0.52 -15.55
N ASP A 39 5.68 0.86 -14.28
CA ASP A 39 4.72 1.90 -13.89
C ASP A 39 5.04 2.44 -12.49
N SER A 40 4.56 3.66 -12.25
CA SER A 40 4.50 4.29 -10.93
C SER A 40 3.08 4.78 -10.71
N VAL A 41 2.35 4.10 -9.83
CA VAL A 41 0.96 4.42 -9.52
C VAL A 41 0.87 5.17 -8.20
N GLN A 42 0.24 6.36 -8.21
CA GLN A 42 -0.11 7.09 -7.00
C GLN A 42 -1.52 6.73 -6.54
N VAL A 43 -1.73 6.74 -5.23
CA VAL A 43 -3.04 6.50 -4.62
C VAL A 43 -3.23 7.54 -3.53
N GLU A 44 -4.10 8.51 -3.78
CA GLU A 44 -4.37 9.62 -2.87
C GLU A 44 -5.80 9.55 -2.33
N LEU A 45 -5.98 10.00 -1.09
CA LEU A 45 -7.28 10.00 -0.44
C LEU A 45 -8.08 11.22 -0.92
N ILE A 46 -9.30 11.01 -1.43
CA ILE A 46 -10.20 12.11 -1.73
C ILE A 46 -10.96 12.50 -0.45
N PRO A 47 -10.84 13.76 0.03
CA PRO A 47 -11.47 14.19 1.28
C PRO A 47 -13.00 14.15 1.24
N GLU A 48 -13.58 14.28 0.04
CA GLU A 48 -15.02 14.35 -0.17
C GLU A 48 -15.66 12.96 -0.22
N LYS A 49 -16.54 12.70 0.74
CA LYS A 49 -17.43 11.54 0.70
C LYS A 49 -18.53 11.79 -0.35
N LYS A 50 -18.38 11.26 -1.56
CA LYS A 50 -19.41 11.30 -2.61
C LYS A 50 -20.42 10.14 -2.46
N GLY A 51 -21.65 10.37 -2.91
CA GLY A 51 -22.74 9.37 -2.95
C GLY A 51 -24.07 9.88 -2.39
N LEU A 52 -25.17 9.64 -3.12
CA LEU A 52 -26.52 10.13 -2.79
C LEU A 52 -27.12 9.49 -1.52
N PHE A 53 -26.70 8.26 -1.17
CA PHE A 53 -27.28 7.52 -0.03
C PHE A 53 -26.26 6.80 0.86
N LEU A 54 -25.01 6.60 0.42
CA LEU A 54 -23.94 5.98 1.21
C LEU A 54 -22.58 6.62 0.88
N LYS A 55 -22.12 7.46 1.79
CA LYS A 55 -20.82 8.12 1.77
C LYS A 55 -19.69 7.09 1.88
N HIS A 56 -19.06 6.73 0.76
CA HIS A 56 -17.89 5.85 0.75
C HIS A 56 -16.60 6.65 0.61
N VAL A 57 -15.49 6.04 1.04
CA VAL A 57 -14.15 6.61 0.83
C VAL A 57 -13.70 6.24 -0.58
N GLU A 58 -13.38 7.26 -1.37
CA GLU A 58 -12.79 7.12 -2.70
C GLU A 58 -11.30 7.49 -2.66
N TYR A 59 -10.56 6.88 -3.57
CA TYR A 59 -9.15 7.12 -3.80
C TYR A 59 -8.98 7.57 -5.24
N GLU A 60 -8.17 8.61 -5.45
CA GLU A 60 -7.65 8.92 -6.78
C GLU A 60 -6.47 7.99 -7.04
N VAL A 61 -6.54 7.25 -8.14
CA VAL A 61 -5.50 6.32 -8.59
C VAL A 61 -4.92 6.85 -9.88
N SER A 62 -3.66 7.28 -9.85
CA SER A 62 -3.00 7.93 -10.98
C SER A 62 -1.85 7.07 -11.51
N SER A 63 -1.93 6.63 -12.75
CA SER A 63 -0.87 5.86 -13.41
C SER A 63 0.02 6.77 -14.26
N LYS A 64 1.34 6.67 -14.07
CA LYS A 64 2.31 7.36 -14.91
C LYS A 64 2.36 6.76 -16.32
N ARG A 65 2.28 5.42 -16.44
CA ARG A 65 2.28 4.70 -17.72
C ARG A 65 1.08 5.10 -18.58
N PHE A 66 -0.12 5.12 -18.00
CA PHE A 66 -1.35 5.41 -18.73
C PHE A 66 -1.70 6.91 -18.80
N LYS A 67 -0.94 7.77 -18.11
CA LYS A 67 -1.13 9.24 -18.07
C LYS A 67 -2.57 9.63 -17.74
N CYS A 68 -3.20 8.91 -16.81
CA CYS A 68 -4.58 9.14 -16.41
C CYS A 68 -4.76 8.95 -14.90
N SER A 69 -5.79 9.61 -14.38
CA SER A 69 -6.30 9.42 -13.01
C SER A 69 -7.71 8.86 -13.09
N VAL A 70 -8.01 7.88 -12.25
CA VAL A 70 -9.35 7.32 -12.08
C VAL A 70 -9.72 7.31 -10.60
N TYR A 71 -11.01 7.37 -10.32
CA TYR A 71 -11.53 7.26 -8.97
C TYR A 71 -11.92 5.81 -8.68
N ARG A 72 -11.46 5.29 -7.54
CA ARG A 72 -11.72 3.92 -7.10
C ARG A 72 -12.08 3.91 -5.64
N ARG A 73 -13.06 3.11 -5.26
CA ARG A 73 -13.34 2.78 -3.86
C ARG A 73 -12.67 1.45 -3.48
N TYR A 74 -12.53 1.19 -2.18
CA TYR A 74 -11.92 -0.04 -1.69
C TYR A 74 -12.55 -1.32 -2.29
N ASN A 75 -13.88 -1.37 -2.44
CA ASN A 75 -14.55 -2.53 -3.04
C ASN A 75 -14.20 -2.74 -4.51
N ASP A 76 -13.79 -1.71 -5.26
CA ASP A 76 -13.34 -1.90 -6.65
C ASP A 76 -12.01 -2.64 -6.67
N PHE A 77 -11.10 -2.34 -5.72
CA PHE A 77 -9.87 -3.10 -5.53
C PHE A 77 -10.15 -4.55 -5.15
N VAL A 78 -11.16 -4.81 -4.31
CA VAL A 78 -11.57 -6.18 -3.93
C VAL A 78 -11.98 -6.96 -5.17
N VAL A 79 -12.86 -6.41 -6.00
CA VAL A 79 -13.30 -7.06 -7.25
C VAL A 79 -12.14 -7.24 -8.22
N PHE A 80 -11.28 -6.23 -8.37
CA PHE A 80 -10.08 -6.36 -9.20
C PHE A 80 -9.15 -7.48 -8.72
N HIS A 81 -8.92 -7.59 -7.41
CA HIS A 81 -8.13 -8.66 -6.80
C HIS A 81 -8.77 -10.04 -6.99
N GLU A 82 -10.10 -10.16 -6.85
CA GLU A 82 -10.83 -11.41 -7.17
C GLU A 82 -10.62 -11.82 -8.64
N MET A 83 -10.70 -10.87 -9.57
CA MET A 83 -10.48 -11.14 -10.99
C MET A 83 -9.03 -11.53 -11.30
N LEU A 84 -8.05 -10.92 -10.62
CA LEU A 84 -6.66 -11.34 -10.72
C LEU A 84 -6.45 -12.77 -10.21
N LEU A 85 -7.05 -13.13 -9.07
CA LEU A 85 -6.97 -14.49 -8.52
C LEU A 85 -7.63 -15.52 -9.44
N GLN A 86 -8.77 -15.17 -10.03
CA GLN A 86 -9.48 -16.05 -10.96
C GLN A 86 -8.69 -16.26 -12.26
N LYS A 87 -8.09 -15.20 -12.80
CA LYS A 87 -7.33 -15.27 -14.06
C LYS A 87 -5.93 -15.86 -13.87
N PHE A 88 -5.28 -15.62 -12.73
CA PHE A 88 -3.88 -16.00 -12.49
C PHE A 88 -3.71 -16.85 -11.21
N PRO A 89 -4.32 -18.05 -11.14
CA PRO A 89 -4.30 -18.86 -9.93
C PRO A 89 -2.91 -19.43 -9.58
N TYR A 90 -1.99 -19.46 -10.54
CA TYR A 90 -0.62 -19.97 -10.37
C TYR A 90 0.41 -18.87 -10.06
N ARG A 91 -0.04 -17.62 -9.85
CA ARG A 91 0.80 -16.47 -9.53
C ARG A 91 0.56 -15.97 -8.11
N MET A 92 1.59 -15.36 -7.53
CA MET A 92 1.46 -14.69 -6.24
C MET A 92 0.77 -13.33 -6.42
N VAL A 93 -0.56 -13.31 -6.38
CA VAL A 93 -1.34 -12.06 -6.35
C VAL A 93 -1.10 -11.35 -5.01
N PRO A 94 -0.67 -10.07 -4.99
CA PRO A 94 -0.44 -9.34 -3.75
C PRO A 94 -1.71 -9.22 -2.90
N ALA A 95 -1.59 -9.41 -1.58
CA ALA A 95 -2.73 -9.31 -0.68
C ALA A 95 -3.25 -7.86 -0.54
N LEU A 96 -4.57 -7.72 -0.44
CA LEU A 96 -5.22 -6.47 -0.07
C LEU A 96 -5.18 -6.21 1.45
N PRO A 97 -5.22 -4.95 1.89
CA PRO A 97 -5.46 -4.64 3.30
C PRO A 97 -6.82 -5.19 3.75
N PRO A 98 -7.00 -5.53 5.03
CA PRO A 98 -8.24 -6.15 5.50
C PRO A 98 -9.48 -5.27 5.31
N LYS A 99 -10.61 -5.93 5.06
CA LYS A 99 -11.93 -5.31 5.13
C LYS A 99 -12.24 -5.04 6.61
N ARG A 100 -12.37 -3.78 6.97
CA ARG A 100 -12.59 -3.38 8.36
C ARG A 100 -13.93 -3.88 8.87
N MET A 101 -13.98 -4.35 10.12
CA MET A 101 -15.21 -4.75 10.79
C MET A 101 -15.85 -3.59 11.59
N LEU A 102 -15.08 -2.62 12.13
CA LEU A 102 -15.60 -1.48 12.93
C LEU A 102 -14.74 -0.20 12.77
N GLY A 103 -15.35 0.99 12.73
CA GLY A 103 -14.69 2.28 13.04
C GLY A 103 -13.78 2.95 11.98
N ALA A 104 -14.35 3.95 11.27
CA ALA A 104 -13.78 5.06 10.48
C ALA A 104 -12.44 5.76 10.73
N ASP A 105 -11.54 5.37 11.63
CA ASP A 105 -10.52 6.35 12.05
C ASP A 105 -9.54 6.77 10.92
N ARG A 106 -8.97 7.97 11.09
CA ARG A 106 -8.09 8.59 10.09
C ARG A 106 -6.84 7.74 9.84
N GLU A 107 -6.30 7.13 10.90
CA GLU A 107 -5.13 6.26 10.84
C GLU A 107 -5.38 5.02 10.00
N PHE A 108 -6.55 4.39 10.16
CA PHE A 108 -6.97 3.26 9.38
C PHE A 108 -7.12 3.62 7.90
N ILE A 109 -7.76 4.75 7.59
CA ILE A 109 -7.95 5.19 6.20
C ILE A 109 -6.59 5.43 5.53
N GLU A 110 -5.66 6.08 6.24
CA GLU A 110 -4.33 6.36 5.73
C GLU A 110 -3.48 5.08 5.61
N SER A 111 -3.54 4.18 6.59
CA SER A 111 -2.90 2.86 6.53
C SER A 111 -3.40 2.04 5.33
N ARG A 112 -4.72 2.04 5.11
CA ARG A 112 -5.34 1.41 3.94
C ARG A 112 -4.87 2.05 2.64
N ARG A 113 -4.85 3.38 2.53
CA ARG A 113 -4.33 4.08 1.33
C ARG A 113 -2.90 3.65 1.00
N ARG A 114 -2.00 3.62 1.99
CA ARG A 114 -0.63 3.13 1.82
C ARG A 114 -0.58 1.66 1.36
N ALA A 115 -1.43 0.81 1.93
CA ALA A 115 -1.51 -0.60 1.52
C ALA A 115 -2.06 -0.77 0.09
N LEU A 116 -3.09 -0.01 -0.30
CA LEU A 116 -3.60 0.01 -1.67
C LEU A 116 -2.55 0.50 -2.66
N LYS A 117 -1.78 1.54 -2.31
CA LYS A 117 -0.63 2.02 -3.11
C LYS A 117 0.41 0.91 -3.32
N ARG A 118 0.78 0.18 -2.26
CA ARG A 118 1.71 -0.96 -2.37
C ARG A 118 1.14 -2.05 -3.26
N PHE A 119 -0.11 -2.46 -3.02
CA PHE A 119 -0.81 -3.47 -3.81
C PHE A 119 -0.77 -3.14 -5.30
N ILE A 120 -1.26 -1.95 -5.69
CA ILE A 120 -1.38 -1.61 -7.12
C ILE A 120 -0.02 -1.42 -7.79
N ASN A 121 1.00 -0.95 -7.08
CA ASN A 121 2.36 -0.88 -7.64
C ASN A 121 2.99 -2.27 -7.82
N LEU A 122 2.74 -3.22 -6.89
CA LEU A 122 3.21 -4.60 -7.08
C LEU A 122 2.52 -5.24 -8.30
N VAL A 123 1.21 -5.02 -8.47
CA VAL A 123 0.48 -5.51 -9.64
C VAL A 123 0.98 -4.85 -10.92
N ALA A 124 1.09 -3.52 -10.95
CA ALA A 124 1.48 -2.77 -12.14
C ALA A 124 2.93 -3.00 -12.60
N ARG A 125 3.78 -3.55 -11.72
CA ARG A 125 5.19 -3.88 -12.00
C ARG A 125 5.43 -5.37 -12.22
N HIS A 126 4.46 -6.23 -11.94
CA HIS A 126 4.59 -7.67 -12.15
C HIS A 126 4.43 -8.00 -13.64
N PRO A 127 5.36 -8.72 -14.31
CA PRO A 127 5.39 -8.78 -15.77
C PRO A 127 4.10 -9.31 -16.43
N PRO A 128 3.51 -10.45 -15.99
CA PRO A 128 2.21 -10.88 -16.50
C PRO A 128 1.06 -9.89 -16.22
N PHE A 129 1.04 -9.26 -15.04
CA PHE A 129 -0.08 -8.40 -14.65
C PHE A 129 0.01 -7.03 -15.32
N SER A 130 1.22 -6.52 -15.55
CA SER A 130 1.46 -5.18 -16.12
C SER A 130 0.98 -5.06 -17.55
N GLU A 131 0.98 -6.17 -18.30
CA GLU A 131 0.53 -6.23 -19.69
C GLU A 131 -0.94 -6.66 -19.82
N ASP A 132 -1.58 -7.04 -18.71
CA ASP A 132 -2.94 -7.57 -18.74
C ASP A 132 -4.02 -6.48 -18.91
N VAL A 133 -5.04 -6.81 -19.71
CA VAL A 133 -6.20 -5.94 -19.94
C VAL A 133 -6.96 -5.59 -18.66
N LEU A 134 -6.97 -6.46 -17.64
CA LEU A 134 -7.59 -6.18 -16.35
C LEU A 134 -6.96 -4.98 -15.66
N LEU A 135 -5.62 -4.91 -15.63
CA LEU A 135 -4.91 -3.78 -15.03
C LEU A 135 -5.16 -2.50 -15.82
N LYS A 136 -5.07 -2.58 -17.15
CA LYS A 136 -5.34 -1.44 -18.04
C LYS A 136 -6.73 -0.89 -17.78
N LEU A 137 -7.77 -1.74 -17.80
CA LEU A 137 -9.15 -1.35 -17.50
C LEU A 137 -9.24 -0.72 -16.10
N PHE A 138 -8.66 -1.36 -15.09
CA PHE A 138 -8.71 -0.87 -13.72
C PHE A 138 -8.05 0.51 -13.56
N LEU A 139 -6.98 0.82 -14.29
CA LEU A 139 -6.25 2.08 -14.18
C LEU A 139 -6.75 3.18 -15.13
N SER A 140 -7.44 2.86 -16.22
CA SER A 140 -7.81 3.86 -17.24
C SER A 140 -9.31 4.10 -17.42
N PHE A 141 -10.18 3.22 -16.92
CA PHE A 141 -11.62 3.36 -17.12
C PHE A 141 -12.29 4.30 -16.12
N SER A 142 -12.89 5.41 -16.55
CA SER A 142 -13.48 6.41 -15.66
C SER A 142 -14.96 6.19 -15.31
N GLY A 143 -15.63 5.19 -15.89
CA GLY A 143 -17.05 4.91 -15.62
C GLY A 143 -17.29 4.25 -14.25
N SER A 144 -18.53 4.36 -13.76
CA SER A 144 -18.95 3.87 -12.44
C SER A 144 -19.16 2.35 -12.39
N ASP A 145 -19.23 1.69 -13.54
CA ASP A 145 -19.50 0.26 -13.72
C ASP A 145 -18.21 -0.59 -13.85
N VAL A 146 -17.07 -0.08 -13.38
CA VAL A 146 -15.76 -0.76 -13.46
C VAL A 146 -15.79 -2.21 -12.96
N GLN A 147 -16.55 -2.49 -11.90
CA GLN A 147 -16.67 -3.83 -11.33
C GLN A 147 -17.30 -4.83 -12.31
N ASN A 148 -18.33 -4.41 -13.06
CA ASN A 148 -19.01 -5.27 -14.03
C ASN A 148 -18.10 -5.53 -15.22
N LYS A 149 -17.46 -4.48 -15.74
CA LYS A 149 -16.50 -4.60 -16.85
C LYS A 149 -15.33 -5.52 -16.52
N LEU A 150 -14.82 -5.47 -15.29
CA LEU A 150 -13.77 -6.38 -14.83
C LEU A 150 -14.24 -7.85 -14.85
N ARG A 151 -15.47 -8.12 -14.41
CA ARG A 151 -16.03 -9.48 -14.44
C ARG A 151 -16.25 -9.98 -15.87
N GLU A 152 -16.75 -9.12 -16.75
CA GLU A 152 -16.98 -9.43 -18.17
C GLU A 152 -15.69 -9.82 -18.91
N LEU A 153 -14.54 -9.27 -18.50
CA LEU A 153 -13.23 -9.59 -19.08
C LEU A 153 -12.70 -10.97 -18.67
N VAL A 154 -13.13 -11.51 -17.53
CA VAL A 154 -12.71 -12.85 -17.07
C VAL A 154 -13.75 -13.91 -17.41
N GLN A 155 -15.01 -13.51 -17.59
CA GLN A 155 -16.10 -14.43 -17.91
C GLN A 155 -15.85 -15.16 -19.24
N GLY A 156 -15.78 -16.48 -19.18
CA GLY A 156 -15.65 -17.36 -20.34
C GLY A 156 -14.24 -17.47 -20.94
N VAL A 157 -13.25 -16.75 -20.41
CA VAL A 157 -11.85 -16.77 -20.91
C VAL A 157 -11.08 -18.00 -20.41
N GLY A 158 -11.41 -18.50 -19.21
CA GLY A 158 -10.61 -19.51 -18.52
C GLY A 158 -9.49 -18.88 -17.68
N ASP A 159 -8.66 -19.72 -17.07
CA ASP A 159 -7.53 -19.28 -16.25
C ASP A 159 -6.22 -19.15 -17.08
N GLU A 160 -5.13 -18.81 -16.40
CA GLU A 160 -3.79 -18.70 -17.00
C GLU A 160 -3.34 -19.99 -17.70
N PHE A 161 -3.73 -21.17 -17.22
CA PHE A 161 -3.34 -22.43 -17.86
C PHE A 161 -4.00 -22.55 -19.24
N MET A 162 -5.27 -22.18 -19.36
CA MET A 162 -6.01 -22.23 -20.63
C MET A 162 -5.51 -21.19 -21.65
N THR A 163 -4.97 -20.06 -21.17
CA THR A 163 -4.55 -18.93 -22.02
C THR A 163 -3.05 -18.91 -22.32
N CYS A 164 -2.25 -19.69 -21.61
CA CYS A 164 -0.80 -19.77 -21.79
C CYS A 164 -0.41 -20.76 -22.89
N ARG A 165 0.25 -20.27 -23.94
CA ARG A 165 0.68 -21.09 -25.10
C ARG A 165 1.70 -22.18 -24.74
N LEU A 166 2.42 -22.01 -23.64
CA LEU A 166 3.46 -22.94 -23.18
C LEU A 166 2.93 -24.00 -22.21
N ALA A 167 1.69 -23.87 -21.73
CA ALA A 167 1.17 -24.72 -20.66
C ALA A 167 1.15 -26.21 -21.03
N THR A 168 0.80 -26.54 -22.28
CA THR A 168 0.76 -27.92 -22.79
C THR A 168 2.15 -28.53 -23.00
N GLN A 169 3.17 -27.69 -23.17
CA GLN A 169 4.57 -28.07 -23.39
C GLN A 169 5.43 -27.91 -22.12
N ALA A 170 4.82 -27.64 -20.97
CA ALA A 170 5.56 -27.30 -19.75
C ALA A 170 6.63 -28.35 -19.39
N LYS A 171 6.34 -29.64 -19.61
CA LYS A 171 7.27 -30.75 -19.32
C LYS A 171 8.57 -30.67 -20.11
N ASP A 172 8.54 -30.11 -21.32
CA ASP A 172 9.70 -30.03 -22.21
C ASP A 172 10.73 -29.02 -21.69
N PHE A 173 10.31 -28.08 -20.84
CA PHE A 173 11.16 -27.04 -20.29
C PHE A 173 11.71 -27.39 -18.90
N LEU A 174 11.04 -28.23 -18.12
CA LEU A 174 11.40 -28.48 -16.72
C LEU A 174 12.66 -29.34 -16.59
N PRO A 175 13.63 -28.94 -15.74
CA PRO A 175 14.82 -29.74 -15.49
C PRO A 175 14.48 -30.98 -14.64
N ALA A 176 15.31 -32.02 -14.74
CA ALA A 176 15.09 -33.29 -14.04
C ALA A 176 15.07 -33.15 -12.50
N ASP A 177 15.76 -32.15 -11.96
CA ASP A 177 15.88 -31.86 -10.53
C ASP A 177 14.85 -30.83 -10.02
N ILE A 178 13.81 -30.51 -10.80
CA ILE A 178 12.83 -29.45 -10.48
C ILE A 178 12.21 -29.57 -9.08
N GLN A 179 11.99 -30.79 -8.58
CA GLN A 179 11.44 -31.01 -7.23
C GLN A 179 12.40 -30.55 -6.13
N ALA A 180 13.70 -30.80 -6.31
CA ALA A 180 14.74 -30.33 -5.41
C ALA A 180 14.87 -28.81 -5.47
N GLN A 181 14.82 -28.22 -6.67
CA GLN A 181 14.84 -26.77 -6.88
C GLN A 181 13.64 -26.08 -6.20
N PHE A 182 12.45 -26.66 -6.28
CA PHE A 182 11.28 -26.14 -5.56
C PHE A 182 11.43 -26.27 -4.05
N ALA A 183 11.98 -27.38 -3.54
CA ALA A 183 12.24 -27.53 -2.11
C ALA A 183 13.22 -26.47 -1.59
N ALA A 184 14.34 -26.26 -2.30
CA ALA A 184 15.31 -25.22 -1.98
C ALA A 184 14.69 -23.81 -2.04
N SER A 185 13.88 -23.55 -3.07
CA SER A 185 13.20 -22.25 -3.23
C SER A 185 12.20 -21.97 -2.11
N ARG A 186 11.40 -22.96 -1.69
CA ARG A 186 10.47 -22.82 -0.56
C ARG A 186 11.21 -22.50 0.73
N GLU A 187 12.31 -23.20 0.98
CA GLU A 187 13.13 -22.98 2.16
C GLU A 187 13.78 -21.60 2.17
N LEU A 188 14.30 -21.14 1.03
CA LEU A 188 14.83 -19.79 0.87
C LEU A 188 13.76 -18.72 1.15
N ILE A 189 12.58 -18.84 0.52
CA ILE A 189 11.45 -17.91 0.72
C ILE A 189 11.06 -17.86 2.20
N ARG A 190 10.97 -19.02 2.86
CA ARG A 190 10.64 -19.13 4.29
C ARG A 190 11.67 -18.40 5.15
N ASN A 191 12.96 -18.58 4.88
CA ASN A 191 14.04 -17.94 5.64
C ASN A 191 14.08 -16.42 5.43
N ILE A 192 13.89 -15.95 4.20
CA ILE A 192 13.78 -14.52 3.88
C ILE A 192 12.58 -13.93 4.61
N TYR A 193 11.40 -14.55 4.50
CA TYR A 193 10.18 -14.10 5.17
C TYR A 193 10.37 -13.97 6.68
N ASN A 194 10.89 -15.01 7.34
CA ASN A 194 11.09 -15.00 8.78
C ASN A 194 12.07 -13.91 9.22
N SER A 195 13.14 -13.68 8.45
CA SER A 195 14.15 -12.67 8.76
C SER A 195 13.57 -11.26 8.57
N PHE A 196 12.93 -10.99 7.44
CA PHE A 196 12.30 -9.69 7.17
C PHE A 196 11.15 -9.40 8.13
N TYR A 197 10.36 -10.41 8.53
CA TYR A 197 9.31 -10.24 9.52
C TYR A 197 9.87 -9.75 10.86
N LYS A 198 10.96 -10.37 11.33
CA LYS A 198 11.65 -9.96 12.57
C LYS A 198 12.25 -8.56 12.45
N LEU A 199 12.88 -8.24 11.32
CA LEU A 199 13.43 -6.90 11.06
C LEU A 199 12.33 -5.84 11.06
N ARG A 200 11.23 -6.09 10.36
CA ARG A 200 10.06 -5.20 10.33
C ARG A 200 9.50 -4.98 11.73
N ASP A 201 9.26 -6.04 12.48
CA ASP A 201 8.73 -5.94 13.86
C ASP A 201 9.66 -5.14 14.78
N ARG A 202 10.98 -5.30 14.66
CA ARG A 202 11.94 -4.48 15.41
C ARG A 202 11.90 -3.01 14.98
N ALA A 203 11.84 -2.73 13.69
CA ALA A 203 11.73 -1.37 13.17
C ALA A 203 10.42 -0.69 13.60
N GLU A 204 9.29 -1.40 13.57
CA GLU A 204 7.98 -0.92 14.04
C GLU A 204 8.03 -0.54 15.53
N ARG A 205 8.69 -1.36 16.37
CA ARG A 205 8.88 -1.04 17.78
C ARG A 205 9.81 0.14 18.02
N ILE A 206 10.85 0.31 17.20
CA ILE A 206 11.74 1.48 17.27
C ILE A 206 10.94 2.75 16.95
N ALA A 207 10.16 2.74 15.87
CA ALA A 207 9.31 3.86 15.49
C ALA A 207 8.25 4.20 16.57
N SER A 208 7.59 3.18 17.14
CA SER A 208 6.64 3.40 18.24
C SER A 208 7.31 4.07 19.45
N ARG A 209 8.48 3.58 19.87
CA ARG A 209 9.21 4.19 20.99
C ARG A 209 9.68 5.61 20.68
N ALA A 210 10.01 5.93 19.43
CA ALA A 210 10.38 7.29 19.05
C ALA A 210 9.20 8.26 19.20
N ILE A 211 8.00 7.84 18.81
CA ILE A 211 6.76 8.60 19.00
C ILE A 211 6.46 8.79 20.49
N ASP A 212 6.54 7.72 21.29
CA ASP A 212 6.29 7.78 22.73
C ASP A 212 7.30 8.71 23.42
N ASN A 213 8.60 8.58 23.09
CA ASN A 213 9.66 9.45 23.60
C ASN A 213 9.43 10.92 23.22
N ALA A 214 8.98 11.21 21.99
CA ALA A 214 8.63 12.57 21.61
C ALA A 214 7.47 13.14 22.44
N SER A 215 6.45 12.32 22.72
CA SER A 215 5.34 12.70 23.59
C SER A 215 5.82 13.00 25.01
N ASP A 216 6.68 12.15 25.58
CA ASP A 216 7.24 12.32 26.92
C ASP A 216 8.09 13.59 27.02
N LEU A 217 8.94 13.86 26.02
CA LEU A 217 9.73 15.09 25.95
C LEU A 217 8.85 16.34 25.91
N LEU A 218 7.75 16.29 25.14
CA LEU A 218 6.81 17.39 25.05
C LEU A 218 6.07 17.63 26.38
N ILE A 219 5.64 16.56 27.07
CA ILE A 219 5.00 16.65 28.38
C ILE A 219 5.98 17.20 29.42
N PHE A 220 7.20 16.68 29.45
CA PHE A 220 8.24 17.17 30.36
C PHE A 220 8.53 18.65 30.16
N GLY A 221 8.69 19.08 28.90
CA GLY A 221 8.84 20.49 28.55
C GLY A 221 7.66 21.35 29.00
N LYS A 222 6.42 20.85 28.92
CA LYS A 222 5.23 21.56 29.41
C LYS A 222 5.27 21.76 30.93
N GLU A 223 5.65 20.74 31.69
CA GLU A 223 5.76 20.84 33.15
C GLU A 223 6.85 21.83 33.58
N LEU A 224 7.99 21.87 32.88
CA LEU A 224 9.02 22.88 33.10
C LEU A 224 8.49 24.31 32.86
N SER A 225 7.71 24.49 31.80
CA SER A 225 7.10 25.79 31.49
C SER A 225 6.07 26.21 32.54
N ALA A 226 5.26 25.25 33.01
CA ALA A 226 4.27 25.48 34.06
C ALA A 226 4.96 25.93 35.36
N LEU A 227 5.99 25.21 35.79
CA LEU A 227 6.77 25.57 36.98
C LEU A 227 7.50 26.91 36.81
N GLY A 228 8.11 27.15 35.65
CA GLY A 228 8.77 28.43 35.35
C GLY A 228 7.80 29.61 35.25
N SER A 229 6.53 29.36 34.92
CA SER A 229 5.47 30.37 34.81
C SER A 229 4.66 30.55 36.09
N ASP A 230 4.97 29.79 37.15
CA ASP A 230 4.27 29.88 38.42
C ASP A 230 4.43 31.29 39.03
N THR A 231 3.27 31.90 39.29
CA THR A 231 3.11 33.25 39.86
C THR A 231 2.87 33.21 41.37
N THR A 232 2.85 32.04 41.98
CA THR A 232 2.71 31.86 43.43
C THR A 232 3.79 32.67 44.15
N PRO A 233 3.41 33.57 45.07
CA PRO A 233 4.38 34.41 45.77
C PRO A 233 5.23 33.55 46.71
N LEU A 234 6.51 33.89 46.82
CA LEU A 234 7.39 33.24 47.80
C LEU A 234 6.96 33.60 49.23
N PRO A 235 6.94 32.62 50.16
CA PRO A 235 6.76 32.91 51.58
C PRO A 235 7.82 33.89 52.10
N SER A 236 7.49 34.69 53.10
CA SER A 236 8.37 35.71 53.68
C SER A 236 9.73 35.17 54.16
N TRP A 237 9.75 33.94 54.69
CA TRP A 237 10.97 33.26 55.12
C TRP A 237 11.84 32.72 53.96
N ALA A 238 11.27 32.58 52.76
CA ALA A 238 11.95 32.15 51.53
C ALA A 238 12.33 33.32 50.61
N ALA A 239 11.83 34.54 50.89
CA ALA A 239 12.04 35.73 50.08
C ALA A 239 13.45 36.36 50.22
N LEU A 240 14.31 35.84 51.10
CA LEU A 240 15.68 36.34 51.33
C LEU A 240 16.54 36.36 50.05
N ASN A 241 16.28 35.44 49.10
CA ASN A 241 17.00 35.31 47.83
C ASN A 241 16.07 35.45 46.60
N ASN A 242 15.15 36.42 46.62
CA ASN A 242 14.10 36.60 45.60
C ASN A 242 14.61 36.60 44.14
N SER A 243 15.82 37.13 43.89
CA SER A 243 16.44 37.15 42.55
C SER A 243 16.80 35.76 42.02
N THR A 244 17.28 34.85 42.86
CA THR A 244 17.71 33.50 42.46
C THR A 244 16.55 32.66 41.95
N TRP A 245 15.39 32.73 42.62
CA TRP A 245 14.19 32.03 42.19
C TRP A 245 13.67 32.56 40.84
N GLY A 246 13.72 33.88 40.63
CA GLY A 246 13.39 34.50 39.34
C GLY A 246 14.28 33.97 38.20
N THR A 247 15.60 33.90 38.41
CA THR A 247 16.54 33.33 37.44
C THR A 247 16.26 31.86 37.15
N LEU A 248 15.99 31.06 38.20
CA LEU A 248 15.67 29.64 38.03
C LEU A 248 14.38 29.45 37.22
N LYS A 249 13.33 30.24 37.50
CA LYS A 249 12.09 30.22 36.72
C LYS A 249 12.31 30.56 35.24
N GLN A 250 13.17 31.54 34.95
CA GLN A 250 13.54 31.87 33.58
C GLN A 250 14.33 30.74 32.90
N ALA A 251 15.24 30.09 33.62
CA ALA A 251 15.98 28.93 33.12
C ALA A 251 15.06 27.74 32.81
N LEU A 252 14.08 27.46 33.67
CA LEU A 252 13.07 26.42 33.44
C LEU A 252 12.25 26.69 32.17
N LYS A 253 11.85 27.95 31.93
CA LYS A 253 11.20 28.34 30.67
C LYS A 253 12.11 28.15 29.45
N GLY A 254 13.40 28.49 29.57
CA GLY A 254 14.38 28.25 28.52
C GLY A 254 14.51 26.76 28.17
N LEU A 255 14.64 25.90 29.20
CA LEU A 255 14.71 24.46 29.02
C LEU A 255 13.44 23.88 28.38
N SER A 256 12.25 24.38 28.73
CA SER A 256 11.00 23.94 28.10
C SER A 256 11.03 24.02 26.56
N VAL A 257 11.60 25.10 26.02
CA VAL A 257 11.74 25.29 24.56
C VAL A 257 12.66 24.24 23.95
N GLU A 258 13.78 23.95 24.60
CA GLU A 258 14.72 22.91 24.14
C GLU A 258 14.06 21.52 24.13
N PHE A 259 13.25 21.19 25.13
CA PHE A 259 12.52 19.92 25.18
C PHE A 259 11.45 19.82 24.08
N ALA A 260 10.78 20.92 23.72
CA ALA A 260 9.88 20.95 22.57
C ALA A 260 10.64 20.70 21.25
N LEU A 261 11.82 21.31 21.07
CA LEU A 261 12.67 21.07 19.90
C LEU A 261 13.17 19.63 19.81
N LEU A 262 13.51 19.01 20.96
CA LEU A 262 13.90 17.60 21.01
C LEU A 262 12.73 16.68 20.67
N ALA A 263 11.51 17.01 21.14
CA ALA A 263 10.30 16.27 20.78
C ALA A 263 10.06 16.31 19.26
N ASP A 264 10.14 17.48 18.63
CA ASP A 264 9.98 17.62 17.18
C ASP A 264 11.01 16.80 16.39
N LYS A 265 12.27 16.80 16.84
CA LYS A 265 13.33 15.97 16.24
C LYS A 265 13.06 14.48 16.41
N ALA A 266 12.53 14.06 17.55
CA ALA A 266 12.20 12.66 17.81
C ALA A 266 11.04 12.14 16.93
N VAL A 267 10.08 13.00 16.54
CA VAL A 267 9.00 12.64 15.60
C VAL A 267 9.51 12.45 14.16
N GLN A 268 10.63 13.10 13.80
CA GLN A 268 11.19 13.08 12.44
C GLN A 268 12.18 11.92 12.18
N GLN A 269 12.51 11.11 13.19
CA GLN A 269 13.39 9.94 13.09
C GLN A 269 12.62 8.66 12.72
#